data_AF-A0A3Q2Y3P2-F1
#
_entry.id   AF-A0A3Q2Y3P2-F1
#
_cell.length_a   1.000
_cell.length_b   1.000
_cell.length_c   1.000
_cell.angle_alpha   90.00
_cell.angle_beta   90.00
_cell.angle_gamma   90.00
#
_symmetry.space_group_name_H-M   'P 1'
#
loop_
_entity.id
_entity.type
_entity.pdbx_description
1 polymer ?
#
loop_
_entity_poly.entity_id
_entity_poly.type
_entity_poly.pdbx_seq_one_letter_code
_entity_poly.pdbx_strand_id
1 'polypeptide(L)'
;FLPNFWSRVLTLSWDSYTHQYITEQAILNVTLDTLQQHQGHHDFQDRLGRSFWRAVGEVVHSNAEMDFLSSTRSDPVYHFDSERVESAVAMLRQFWAHTLLSVRANEYQSARHSLGQLFHSLQDFYSHSNWVEMGQRSIYLHLLQPKEPAIPVAEKCSHGGMLDSSRTMGAKGGINKDSTSPLFSPHHYLHAEAAKLASEDTLTVLRDLRDTVGHKTFLRLFSVKQAPALVFVIDTTGSMFEEITAARMRAYSIIQNRADLSGRPGSFLLVPFHDPEVGPVYETDDPNQFMEHMENLMALGGGDEPEMCLTAIQLALTHSPPLSEIFVFTDASPKDAHLFDVVKALALTKQSK
;
A
#
# COMPACT_ATOMS: atom_id res chain seq x y z
N PHE A 1 -18.90 3.42 -2.43
CA PHE A 1 -18.02 3.46 -3.62
C PHE A 1 -17.96 2.03 -4.14
N LEU A 2 -18.28 1.83 -5.43
CA LEU A 2 -18.42 0.50 -6.03
C LEU A 2 -17.13 0.14 -6.78
N PRO A 3 -16.69 -1.14 -6.75
CA PRO A 3 -15.66 -1.65 -7.65
C PRO A 3 -16.05 -1.35 -9.11
N ASN A 4 -15.05 -1.08 -9.96
CA ASN A 4 -15.16 -0.72 -11.37
C ASN A 4 -15.72 0.69 -11.64
N PHE A 5 -15.74 1.57 -10.63
CA PHE A 5 -16.25 2.93 -10.82
C PHE A 5 -15.36 3.73 -11.79
N TRP A 6 -14.04 3.74 -11.59
CA TRP A 6 -13.14 4.54 -12.40
C TRP A 6 -12.94 3.95 -13.80
N SER A 7 -12.83 2.63 -13.91
CA SER A 7 -12.77 1.96 -15.21
C SER A 7 -14.03 2.21 -16.04
N ARG A 8 -15.23 2.16 -15.45
CA ARG A 8 -16.50 2.41 -16.17
C ARG A 8 -16.74 3.89 -16.49
N VAL A 9 -16.39 4.79 -15.58
CA VAL A 9 -16.62 6.24 -15.76
C VAL A 9 -15.66 6.83 -16.80
N LEU A 10 -14.43 6.35 -16.87
CA LEU A 10 -13.43 6.88 -17.81
C LEU A 10 -13.55 6.29 -19.22
N THR A 11 -14.04 5.06 -19.37
CA THR A 11 -13.94 4.34 -20.65
C THR A 11 -15.28 4.11 -21.37
N LEU A 12 -16.42 4.30 -20.69
CA LEU A 12 -17.76 3.96 -21.19
C LEU A 12 -17.86 2.53 -21.77
N SER A 13 -16.91 1.66 -21.44
CA SER A 13 -16.82 0.27 -21.88
C SER A 13 -17.18 -0.63 -20.71
N TRP A 14 -18.12 -1.56 -20.96
CA TRP A 14 -18.70 -2.39 -19.91
C TRP A 14 -18.06 -3.78 -19.81
N ASP A 15 -17.19 -4.17 -20.78
CA ASP A 15 -16.62 -5.52 -20.90
C ASP A 15 -15.16 -5.59 -21.44
N SER A 16 -14.36 -4.51 -21.41
CA SER A 16 -12.94 -4.56 -21.83
C SER A 16 -11.97 -4.56 -20.65
N TYR A 17 -10.97 -5.44 -20.68
CA TYR A 17 -9.83 -5.45 -19.75
C TYR A 17 -8.92 -4.24 -20.01
N THR A 18 -9.38 -3.03 -19.68
CA THR A 18 -8.58 -1.82 -19.86
C THR A 18 -7.45 -1.76 -18.85
N HIS A 19 -6.42 -0.98 -19.14
CA HIS A 19 -5.30 -0.73 -18.23
C HIS A 19 -5.76 -0.23 -16.85
N GLN A 20 -6.79 0.61 -16.83
CA GLN A 20 -7.41 1.11 -15.61
C GLN A 20 -8.08 -0.01 -14.82
N TYR A 21 -8.83 -0.89 -15.49
CA TYR A 21 -9.50 -2.03 -14.84
C TYR A 21 -8.48 -3.02 -14.27
N ILE A 22 -7.47 -3.40 -15.06
CA ILE A 22 -6.38 -4.30 -14.62
C ILE A 22 -5.69 -3.72 -13.38
N THR A 23 -5.33 -2.43 -13.44
CA THR A 23 -4.69 -1.71 -12.33
C THR A 23 -5.56 -1.70 -11.07
N GLU A 24 -6.83 -1.34 -11.19
CA GLU A 24 -7.76 -1.28 -10.05
C GLU A 24 -7.91 -2.65 -9.37
N GLN A 25 -8.15 -3.70 -10.17
CA GLN A 25 -8.34 -5.06 -9.66
C GLN A 25 -7.07 -5.63 -9.05
N ALA A 26 -5.91 -5.38 -9.65
CA ALA A 26 -4.65 -5.86 -9.12
C ALA A 26 -4.33 -5.24 -7.75
N ILE A 27 -4.52 -3.92 -7.60
CA ILE A 27 -4.33 -3.24 -6.31
C ILE A 27 -5.29 -3.78 -5.26
N LEU A 28 -6.58 -3.95 -5.60
CA LEU A 28 -7.58 -4.50 -4.69
C LEU A 28 -7.20 -5.91 -4.23
N ASN A 29 -6.85 -6.80 -5.16
CA ASN A 29 -6.51 -8.19 -4.86
C ASN A 29 -5.28 -8.30 -3.97
N VAL A 30 -4.17 -7.63 -4.32
CA VAL A 30 -2.94 -7.70 -3.52
C VAL A 30 -3.14 -7.04 -2.15
N THR A 31 -3.97 -5.99 -2.07
CA THR A 31 -4.32 -5.38 -0.77
C THR A 31 -5.11 -6.36 0.11
N LEU A 32 -6.12 -7.03 -0.43
CA LEU A 32 -6.90 -8.03 0.30
C LEU A 32 -6.05 -9.22 0.73
N ASP A 33 -5.19 -9.73 -0.15
CA ASP A 33 -4.22 -10.80 0.17
C ASP A 33 -3.30 -10.37 1.33
N THR A 34 -2.81 -9.13 1.30
CA THR A 34 -1.95 -8.56 2.36
C THR A 34 -2.67 -8.47 3.70
N LEU A 35 -3.97 -8.13 3.68
CA LEU A 35 -4.80 -8.07 4.89
C LEU A 35 -5.08 -9.47 5.46
N GLN A 36 -5.35 -10.45 4.60
CA GLN A 36 -5.61 -11.84 4.99
C GLN A 36 -4.38 -12.51 5.64
N GLN A 37 -3.19 -12.30 5.08
CA GLN A 37 -1.96 -12.91 5.57
C GLN A 37 -1.52 -12.40 6.95
N HIS A 38 -2.00 -11.24 7.40
CA HIS A 38 -1.56 -10.62 8.65
C HIS A 38 -2.60 -10.59 9.77
N GLN A 39 -3.90 -10.73 9.50
CA GLN A 39 -4.92 -10.43 10.52
C GLN A 39 -6.06 -11.43 10.71
N GLY A 40 -6.02 -12.63 10.13
CA GLY A 40 -7.06 -13.65 10.33
C GLY A 40 -8.42 -13.24 9.73
N HIS A 41 -9.37 -14.17 9.63
CA HIS A 41 -10.65 -13.95 8.94
C HIS A 41 -11.53 -12.87 9.62
N HIS A 42 -11.37 -11.61 9.23
CA HIS A 42 -12.22 -10.49 9.63
C HIS A 42 -12.77 -9.76 8.39
N ASP A 43 -13.78 -8.91 8.60
CA ASP A 43 -14.43 -8.12 7.54
C ASP A 43 -13.48 -7.01 7.04
N PHE A 44 -12.52 -7.40 6.19
CA PHE A 44 -11.49 -6.53 5.64
C PHE A 44 -12.04 -5.39 4.79
N GLN A 45 -13.28 -5.52 4.33
CA GLN A 45 -13.94 -4.55 3.47
C GLN A 45 -14.16 -3.21 4.19
N ASP A 46 -14.34 -3.21 5.51
CA ASP A 46 -14.47 -2.01 6.33
C ASP A 46 -13.18 -1.16 6.41
N ARG A 47 -12.02 -1.80 6.17
CA ARG A 47 -10.71 -1.14 6.12
C ARG A 47 -10.48 -0.41 4.78
N LEU A 48 -11.16 -0.83 3.71
CA LEU A 48 -11.07 -0.26 2.37
C LEU A 48 -12.04 0.92 2.18
N GLY A 49 -11.82 1.98 2.98
CA GLY A 49 -12.65 3.18 2.99
C GLY A 49 -12.41 4.13 1.82
N ARG A 50 -13.02 5.34 1.88
CA ARG A 50 -12.89 6.38 0.84
C ARG A 50 -11.43 6.75 0.52
N SER A 51 -10.57 6.80 1.53
CA SER A 51 -9.14 7.13 1.34
C SER A 51 -8.41 6.08 0.52
N PHE A 52 -8.73 4.79 0.72
CA PHE A 52 -8.20 3.71 -0.10
C PHE A 52 -8.60 3.86 -1.57
N TRP A 53 -9.90 4.04 -1.83
CA TRP A 53 -10.38 4.21 -3.20
C TRP A 53 -9.89 5.50 -3.88
N ARG A 54 -9.60 6.55 -3.10
CA ARG A 54 -8.90 7.73 -3.62
C ARG A 54 -7.47 7.40 -4.04
N ALA A 55 -6.72 6.67 -3.20
CA ALA A 55 -5.37 6.24 -3.51
C ALA A 55 -5.33 5.33 -4.75
N VAL A 56 -6.26 4.36 -4.86
CA VAL A 56 -6.42 3.53 -6.07
C VAL A 56 -6.72 4.42 -7.29
N GLY A 57 -7.63 5.37 -7.15
CA GLY A 57 -7.97 6.33 -8.20
C GLY A 57 -6.77 7.16 -8.68
N GLU A 58 -5.84 7.53 -7.81
CA GLU A 58 -4.62 8.25 -8.20
C GLU A 58 -3.71 7.40 -9.10
N VAL A 59 -3.55 6.11 -8.81
CA VAL A 59 -2.77 5.19 -9.66
C VAL A 59 -3.48 4.97 -10.99
N VAL A 60 -4.79 4.70 -10.96
CA VAL A 60 -5.61 4.50 -12.16
C VAL A 60 -5.62 5.74 -13.06
N HIS A 61 -5.71 6.93 -12.46
CA HIS A 61 -5.67 8.18 -13.21
C HIS A 61 -4.28 8.39 -13.85
N SER A 62 -3.21 8.21 -13.08
CA SER A 62 -1.85 8.35 -13.61
C SER A 62 -1.52 7.31 -14.69
N ASN A 63 -2.10 6.11 -14.60
CA ASN A 63 -2.03 5.10 -15.66
C ASN A 63 -2.73 5.63 -16.93
N ALA A 64 -3.99 6.05 -16.82
CA ALA A 64 -4.74 6.58 -17.96
C ALA A 64 -4.13 7.86 -18.57
N GLU A 65 -3.57 8.75 -17.77
CA GLU A 65 -2.98 10.03 -18.23
C GLU A 65 -1.87 9.84 -19.26
N MET A 66 -1.19 8.69 -19.27
CA MET A 66 -0.12 8.40 -20.22
C MET A 66 -0.56 8.51 -21.68
N ASP A 67 -1.82 8.17 -21.98
CA ASP A 67 -2.42 8.27 -23.32
C ASP A 67 -2.89 9.69 -23.70
N PHE A 68 -2.98 10.61 -22.73
CA PHE A 68 -3.57 11.93 -22.93
C PHE A 68 -2.56 13.08 -22.80
N LEU A 69 -1.55 12.93 -21.93
CA LEU A 69 -0.56 13.97 -21.68
C LEU A 69 0.32 14.17 -22.92
N SER A 70 0.48 15.43 -23.34
CA SER A 70 1.28 15.77 -24.52
C SER A 70 2.74 15.32 -24.42
N SER A 71 3.26 15.18 -23.19
CA SER A 71 4.62 14.72 -22.92
C SER A 71 4.82 13.21 -23.10
N THR A 72 3.76 12.40 -23.05
CA THR A 72 3.87 10.93 -23.06
C THR A 72 3.11 10.29 -24.22
N ARG A 73 1.92 10.80 -24.56
CA ARG A 73 0.94 10.19 -25.49
C ARG A 73 1.42 9.84 -26.90
N SER A 74 2.58 10.33 -27.30
CA SER A 74 3.16 10.12 -28.63
C SER A 74 4.63 9.75 -28.56
N ASP A 75 5.16 9.52 -27.35
CA ASP A 75 6.51 9.06 -27.18
C ASP A 75 6.51 7.52 -27.10
N PRO A 76 7.08 6.84 -28.11
CA PRO A 76 7.03 5.39 -28.23
C PRO A 76 7.70 4.64 -27.07
N VAL A 77 8.54 5.28 -26.26
CA VAL A 77 9.19 4.62 -25.13
C VAL A 77 8.22 4.31 -24.01
N TYR A 78 7.25 5.21 -23.75
CA TYR A 78 6.23 4.98 -22.72
C TYR A 78 5.21 3.92 -23.14
N HIS A 79 5.10 3.67 -24.44
CA HIS A 79 4.07 2.83 -25.03
C HIS A 79 4.59 1.51 -25.63
N PHE A 80 5.88 1.18 -25.43
CA PHE A 80 6.52 0.02 -26.05
C PHE A 80 6.34 -0.05 -27.58
N ASP A 81 6.25 1.11 -28.21
CA ASP A 81 6.03 1.25 -29.64
C ASP A 81 7.34 1.33 -30.42
N SER A 82 7.22 1.19 -31.74
CA SER A 82 8.31 1.46 -32.70
C SER A 82 9.59 0.67 -32.41
N GLU A 83 9.45 -0.54 -31.87
CA GLU A 83 10.54 -1.45 -31.54
C GLU A 83 11.56 -0.88 -30.52
N ARG A 84 11.18 0.14 -29.73
CA ARG A 84 12.07 0.78 -28.75
C ARG A 84 12.15 0.02 -27.41
N VAL A 85 12.16 -1.31 -27.47
CA VAL A 85 12.01 -2.18 -26.29
C VAL A 85 13.08 -1.93 -25.24
N GLU A 86 14.36 -1.82 -25.62
CA GLU A 86 15.44 -1.58 -24.65
C GLU A 86 15.27 -0.25 -23.90
N SER A 87 14.89 0.81 -24.62
CA SER A 87 14.61 2.12 -24.02
C SER A 87 13.39 2.06 -23.09
N ALA A 88 12.34 1.35 -23.50
CA ALA A 88 11.10 1.21 -22.74
C ALA A 88 11.34 0.39 -21.45
N VAL A 89 12.12 -0.69 -21.53
CA VAL A 89 12.56 -1.46 -20.36
C VAL A 89 13.38 -0.60 -19.39
N ALA A 90 14.31 0.22 -19.91
CA ALA A 90 15.10 1.11 -19.07
C ALA A 90 14.22 2.14 -18.34
N MET A 91 13.26 2.75 -19.04
CA MET A 91 12.28 3.66 -18.45
C MET A 91 11.40 2.98 -17.40
N LEU A 92 10.88 1.79 -17.70
CA LEU A 92 10.02 1.04 -16.78
C LEU A 92 10.75 0.75 -15.46
N ARG A 93 12.04 0.43 -15.53
CA ARG A 93 12.92 0.27 -14.35
C ARG A 93 13.19 1.59 -13.62
N GLN A 94 13.21 2.73 -14.30
CA GLN A 94 13.30 4.04 -13.66
C GLN A 94 12.03 4.36 -12.87
N PHE A 95 10.84 4.10 -13.43
CA PHE A 95 9.58 4.25 -12.68
C PHE A 95 9.55 3.35 -11.45
N TRP A 96 10.02 2.10 -11.57
CA TRP A 96 10.13 1.20 -10.42
C TRP A 96 11.03 1.77 -9.32
N ALA A 97 12.23 2.24 -9.70
CA ALA A 97 13.17 2.84 -8.76
C ALA A 97 12.57 4.08 -8.08
N HIS A 98 11.91 4.96 -8.85
CA HIS A 98 11.25 6.16 -8.32
C HIS A 98 10.13 5.80 -7.36
N THR A 99 9.27 4.84 -7.70
CA THR A 99 8.21 4.33 -6.82
C THR A 99 8.80 3.85 -5.49
N LEU A 100 9.86 3.04 -5.51
CA LEU A 100 10.50 2.55 -4.27
C LEU A 100 11.10 3.68 -3.44
N LEU A 101 11.78 4.65 -4.08
CA LEU A 101 12.36 5.81 -3.39
C LEU A 101 11.28 6.67 -2.74
N SER A 102 10.20 6.99 -3.46
CA SER A 102 9.08 7.77 -2.93
C SER A 102 8.33 7.04 -1.81
N VAL A 103 8.15 5.72 -1.89
CA VAL A 103 7.55 4.95 -0.78
C VAL A 103 8.41 5.05 0.48
N ARG A 104 9.74 4.88 0.34
CA ARG A 104 10.68 4.96 1.47
C ARG A 104 10.75 6.37 2.07
N ALA A 105 10.54 7.41 1.25
CA ALA A 105 10.44 8.80 1.69
C ALA A 105 9.06 9.18 2.26
N ASN A 106 8.09 8.24 2.30
CA ASN A 106 6.69 8.48 2.64
C ASN A 106 5.97 9.48 1.71
N GLU A 107 6.49 9.70 0.50
CA GLU A 107 5.89 10.52 -0.55
C GLU A 107 4.86 9.71 -1.35
N TYR A 108 3.83 9.20 -0.67
CA TYR A 108 2.93 8.19 -1.25
C TYR A 108 2.18 8.67 -2.50
N GLN A 109 1.90 9.97 -2.64
CA GLN A 109 1.27 10.49 -3.86
C GLN A 109 2.22 10.41 -5.07
N SER A 110 3.49 10.75 -4.90
CA SER A 110 4.51 10.61 -5.95
C SER A 110 4.74 9.13 -6.31
N ALA A 111 4.79 8.27 -5.29
CA ALA A 111 4.89 6.83 -5.48
C ALA A 111 3.71 6.27 -6.30
N ARG A 112 2.47 6.68 -6.00
CA ARG A 112 1.27 6.26 -6.73
C ARG A 112 1.24 6.76 -8.16
N HIS A 113 1.70 8.00 -8.41
CA HIS A 113 1.85 8.53 -9.76
C HIS A 113 2.84 7.70 -10.57
N SER A 114 4.08 7.54 -10.09
CA SER A 114 5.10 6.72 -10.77
C SER A 114 4.67 5.27 -10.97
N LEU A 115 3.92 4.69 -10.01
CA LEU A 115 3.37 3.34 -10.14
C LEU A 115 2.32 3.24 -11.25
N GLY A 116 1.48 4.27 -11.44
CA GLY A 116 0.52 4.32 -12.53
C GLY A 116 1.20 4.36 -13.90
N GLN A 117 2.25 5.18 -14.04
CA GLN A 117 3.07 5.25 -15.26
C GLN A 117 3.75 3.92 -15.56
N LEU A 118 4.31 3.27 -14.53
CA LEU A 118 4.89 1.93 -14.64
C LEU A 118 3.86 0.93 -15.18
N PHE A 119 2.67 0.87 -14.59
CA PHE A 119 1.64 -0.08 -15.02
C PHE A 119 1.18 0.16 -16.43
N HIS A 120 1.05 1.42 -16.85
CA HIS A 120 0.67 1.74 -18.22
C HIS A 120 1.66 1.13 -19.21
N SER A 121 2.95 1.48 -19.07
CA SER A 121 4.00 0.95 -19.94
C SER A 121 4.13 -0.58 -19.85
N LEU A 122 3.98 -1.16 -18.66
CA LEU A 122 4.01 -2.62 -18.47
C LEU A 122 2.88 -3.32 -19.22
N GLN A 123 1.68 -2.74 -19.22
CA GLN A 123 0.51 -3.31 -19.88
C GLN A 123 0.62 -3.14 -21.41
N ASP A 124 1.08 -1.98 -21.87
CA ASP A 124 1.39 -1.70 -23.29
C ASP A 124 2.40 -2.69 -23.88
N PHE A 125 3.38 -3.16 -23.10
CA PHE A 125 4.30 -4.20 -23.60
C PHE A 125 3.55 -5.43 -24.13
N TYR A 126 2.51 -5.90 -23.43
CA TYR A 126 1.79 -7.10 -23.85
C TYR A 126 0.83 -6.85 -25.01
N SER A 127 0.34 -5.62 -25.18
CA SER A 127 -0.58 -5.26 -26.27
C SER A 127 0.12 -4.77 -27.53
N HIS A 128 1.31 -4.16 -27.42
CA HIS A 128 2.02 -3.52 -28.53
C HIS A 128 3.26 -4.29 -29.00
N SER A 129 3.92 -5.08 -28.14
CA SER A 129 5.02 -5.95 -28.59
C SER A 129 4.52 -7.18 -29.33
N ASN A 130 5.45 -7.97 -29.86
CA ASN A 130 5.17 -9.27 -30.48
C ASN A 130 5.20 -10.45 -29.48
N TRP A 131 5.29 -10.21 -28.16
CA TRP A 131 5.47 -11.25 -27.14
C TRP A 131 4.39 -12.34 -27.23
N VAL A 132 3.13 -11.94 -27.32
CA VAL A 132 1.98 -12.85 -27.42
C VAL A 132 1.96 -13.54 -28.79
N GLU A 133 2.31 -12.83 -29.86
CA GLU A 133 2.43 -13.36 -31.23
C GLU A 133 3.50 -14.44 -31.34
N MET A 134 4.58 -14.33 -30.57
CA MET A 134 5.63 -15.35 -30.47
C MET A 134 5.17 -16.62 -29.73
N GLY A 135 3.90 -16.67 -29.30
CA GLY A 135 3.31 -17.81 -28.61
C GLY A 135 3.67 -17.88 -27.12
N GLN A 136 4.23 -16.81 -26.55
CA GLN A 136 4.52 -16.74 -25.13
C GLN A 136 3.23 -16.66 -24.31
N ARG A 137 3.17 -17.41 -23.21
CA ARG A 137 1.99 -17.56 -22.33
C ARG A 137 2.32 -17.30 -20.86
N SER A 138 3.48 -16.72 -20.60
CA SER A 138 3.95 -16.32 -19.27
C SER A 138 4.46 -14.89 -19.31
N ILE A 139 4.49 -14.25 -18.15
CA ILE A 139 5.02 -12.88 -18.00
C ILE A 139 6.49 -12.80 -18.40
N TYR A 140 6.91 -11.68 -18.96
CA TYR A 140 8.29 -11.43 -19.37
C TYR A 140 9.10 -10.84 -18.21
N LEU A 141 9.60 -11.72 -17.33
CA LEU A 141 10.30 -11.32 -16.10
C LEU A 141 11.44 -10.33 -16.32
N HIS A 142 12.12 -10.38 -17.49
CA HIS A 142 13.22 -9.48 -17.80
C HIS A 142 12.83 -7.99 -17.76
N LEU A 143 11.55 -7.62 -17.94
CA LEU A 143 11.12 -6.22 -17.88
C LEU A 143 11.58 -5.53 -16.59
N LEU A 144 11.37 -6.18 -15.44
CA LEU A 144 11.74 -5.65 -14.13
C LEU A 144 12.88 -6.41 -13.44
N GLN A 145 13.22 -7.60 -13.93
CA GLN A 145 14.27 -8.44 -13.35
C GLN A 145 15.45 -8.55 -14.35
N PRO A 146 16.41 -7.61 -14.35
CA PRO A 146 17.50 -7.59 -15.33
C PRO A 146 18.41 -8.81 -15.33
N LYS A 147 18.36 -9.62 -14.26
CA LYS A 147 19.11 -10.87 -14.13
C LYS A 147 18.48 -12.03 -14.88
N GLU A 148 17.17 -11.96 -15.14
CA GLU A 148 16.47 -12.96 -15.93
C GLU A 148 16.90 -12.88 -17.39
N PRO A 149 16.94 -14.00 -18.13
CA PRO A 149 17.40 -14.01 -19.51
C PRO A 149 16.48 -13.17 -20.39
N ALA A 150 17.06 -12.24 -21.15
CA ALA A 150 16.33 -11.51 -22.18
C ALA A 150 16.04 -12.44 -23.36
N ILE A 151 14.78 -12.45 -23.80
CA ILE A 151 14.36 -13.08 -25.06
C ILE A 151 14.21 -11.95 -26.07
N PRO A 152 14.81 -12.02 -27.27
CA PRO A 152 14.63 -10.99 -28.29
C PRO A 152 13.14 -10.79 -28.61
N VAL A 153 12.63 -9.57 -28.35
CA VAL A 153 11.20 -9.18 -28.47
C VAL A 153 10.92 -8.20 -29.61
N ALA A 154 11.88 -7.95 -30.50
CA ALA A 154 11.70 -7.03 -31.62
C ALA A 154 12.77 -7.24 -32.73
N GLU A 155 12.34 -7.22 -34.00
CA GLU A 155 13.22 -7.12 -35.18
C GLU A 155 12.60 -6.31 -36.37
N LYS A 156 11.35 -5.78 -36.30
CA LYS A 156 10.63 -4.93 -37.32
C LYS A 156 9.11 -4.96 -37.11
N CYS A 157 8.42 -3.81 -37.00
CA CYS A 157 6.95 -3.77 -36.98
C CYS A 157 6.33 -2.49 -37.59
N SER A 158 5.35 -2.63 -38.48
CA SER A 158 4.38 -1.58 -38.79
C SER A 158 3.21 -1.70 -37.81
N HIS A 159 2.74 -0.58 -37.25
CA HIS A 159 1.63 -0.49 -36.29
C HIS A 159 0.26 -0.95 -36.83
N GLY A 160 0.09 -1.03 -38.15
CA GLY A 160 -1.07 -1.65 -38.81
C GLY A 160 -2.40 -0.89 -38.69
N GLY A 161 -2.47 0.17 -37.89
CA GLY A 161 -3.65 1.02 -37.72
C GLY A 161 -3.98 1.87 -38.95
N MET A 162 -5.20 2.43 -39.00
CA MET A 162 -5.62 3.27 -40.15
C MET A 162 -4.77 4.53 -40.37
N LEU A 163 -4.11 5.03 -39.31
CA LEU A 163 -3.21 6.19 -39.36
C LEU A 163 -1.73 5.81 -39.52
N ASP A 164 -1.41 4.52 -39.65
CA ASP A 164 -0.04 4.05 -39.83
C ASP A 164 0.38 4.09 -41.31
N SER A 165 1.34 4.95 -41.61
CA SER A 165 1.95 5.09 -42.94
C SER A 165 2.74 3.86 -43.42
N SER A 166 3.11 2.96 -42.50
CA SER A 166 3.87 1.74 -42.81
C SER A 166 3.01 0.49 -43.02
N ARG A 167 1.66 0.62 -42.96
CA ARG A 167 0.67 -0.47 -43.05
C ARG A 167 0.74 -1.36 -44.31
N THR A 168 1.38 -0.89 -45.39
CA THR A 168 1.50 -1.62 -46.68
C THR A 168 2.86 -2.29 -46.89
N MET A 169 3.83 -2.04 -46.01
CA MET A 169 5.07 -2.82 -45.97
C MET A 169 4.74 -4.16 -45.31
N GLY A 170 5.24 -5.27 -45.85
CA GLY A 170 4.91 -6.62 -45.37
C GLY A 170 5.26 -6.79 -43.89
N ALA A 171 4.27 -6.61 -43.02
CA ALA A 171 4.45 -6.69 -41.58
C ALA A 171 4.52 -8.16 -41.13
N LYS A 172 5.50 -8.46 -40.28
CA LYS A 172 5.47 -9.62 -39.39
C LYS A 172 5.72 -9.11 -37.96
N GLY A 173 4.64 -8.86 -37.20
CA GLY A 173 4.70 -8.51 -35.77
C GLY A 173 4.35 -7.04 -35.43
N GLY A 174 4.13 -6.79 -34.12
CA GLY A 174 3.93 -5.46 -33.48
C GLY A 174 2.59 -4.81 -33.77
N ILE A 175 1.53 -5.61 -33.61
CA ILE A 175 0.19 -5.24 -34.02
C ILE A 175 -0.62 -4.95 -32.76
N ASN A 176 -1.27 -3.79 -32.72
CA ASN A 176 -2.12 -3.36 -31.63
C ASN A 176 -3.15 -4.45 -31.25
N LYS A 177 -3.22 -4.76 -29.94
CA LYS A 177 -4.12 -5.73 -29.31
C LYS A 177 -4.98 -5.10 -28.20
N ASP A 178 -5.14 -3.79 -28.17
CA ASP A 178 -5.81 -3.07 -27.07
C ASP A 178 -7.31 -3.31 -27.04
N SER A 179 -7.89 -3.68 -28.19
CA SER A 179 -9.33 -3.82 -28.37
C SER A 179 -9.69 -5.21 -28.88
N THR A 180 -10.88 -5.67 -28.51
CA THR A 180 -11.56 -6.82 -29.12
C THR A 180 -12.11 -6.51 -30.52
N SER A 181 -12.05 -5.26 -30.96
CA SER A 181 -12.56 -4.81 -32.24
C SER A 181 -11.54 -4.98 -33.39
N PRO A 182 -11.89 -5.72 -34.46
CA PRO A 182 -11.05 -5.82 -35.66
C PRO A 182 -10.84 -4.48 -36.38
N LEU A 183 -11.67 -3.46 -36.09
CA LEU A 183 -11.56 -2.13 -36.69
C LEU A 183 -10.40 -1.32 -36.10
N PHE A 184 -10.07 -1.56 -34.82
CA PHE A 184 -9.09 -0.76 -34.07
C PHE A 184 -7.80 -1.54 -33.79
N SER A 185 -7.90 -2.86 -33.66
CA SER A 185 -6.78 -3.74 -33.33
C SER A 185 -6.69 -4.84 -34.38
N PRO A 186 -5.69 -4.84 -35.29
CA PRO A 186 -5.59 -5.87 -36.31
C PRO A 186 -5.35 -7.27 -35.71
N HIS A 187 -4.86 -7.35 -34.46
CA HIS A 187 -4.72 -8.58 -33.67
C HIS A 187 -5.72 -8.69 -32.51
N HIS A 188 -6.93 -8.14 -32.67
CA HIS A 188 -7.97 -8.18 -31.63
C HIS A 188 -8.23 -9.59 -31.05
N TYR A 189 -8.00 -10.66 -31.82
CA TYR A 189 -8.13 -12.05 -31.36
C TYR A 189 -7.10 -12.48 -30.30
N LEU A 190 -6.00 -11.73 -30.13
CA LEU A 190 -4.99 -11.93 -29.08
C LEU A 190 -5.22 -11.05 -27.85
N HIS A 191 -6.19 -10.12 -27.88
CA HIS A 191 -6.46 -9.19 -26.78
C HIS A 191 -6.63 -9.88 -25.43
N ALA A 192 -7.41 -10.97 -25.38
CA ALA A 192 -7.66 -11.69 -24.13
C ALA A 192 -6.39 -12.29 -23.52
N GLU A 193 -5.46 -12.79 -24.34
CA GLU A 193 -4.19 -13.31 -23.83
C GLU A 193 -3.27 -12.18 -23.39
N ALA A 194 -3.19 -11.09 -24.16
CA ALA A 194 -2.41 -9.91 -23.79
C ALA A 194 -2.89 -9.32 -22.45
N ALA A 195 -4.20 -9.14 -22.29
CA ALA A 195 -4.81 -8.64 -21.05
C ALA A 195 -4.56 -9.57 -19.85
N LYS A 196 -4.58 -10.89 -20.08
CA LYS A 196 -4.26 -11.89 -19.06
C LYS A 196 -2.81 -11.73 -18.58
N LEU A 197 -1.84 -11.71 -19.49
CA LEU A 197 -0.43 -11.55 -19.12
C LEU A 197 -0.15 -10.20 -18.46
N ALA A 198 -0.75 -9.12 -18.99
CA ALA A 198 -0.70 -7.79 -18.38
C ALA A 198 -1.26 -7.79 -16.94
N SER A 199 -2.32 -8.55 -16.68
CA SER A 199 -2.89 -8.71 -15.33
C SER A 199 -1.97 -9.51 -14.40
N GLU A 200 -1.41 -10.62 -14.88
CA GLU A 200 -0.47 -11.45 -14.12
C GLU A 200 0.81 -10.67 -13.76
N ASP A 201 1.32 -9.87 -14.69
CA ASP A 201 2.53 -9.06 -14.46
C ASP A 201 2.24 -7.92 -13.50
N THR A 202 1.13 -7.18 -13.69
CA THR A 202 0.70 -6.12 -12.76
C THR A 202 0.55 -6.65 -11.32
N LEU A 203 -0.02 -7.84 -11.14
CA LEU A 203 -0.11 -8.52 -9.84
C LEU A 203 1.28 -8.86 -9.29
N THR A 204 2.19 -9.34 -10.13
CA THR A 204 3.57 -9.69 -9.74
C THR A 204 4.32 -8.45 -9.26
N VAL A 205 4.25 -7.34 -10.00
CA VAL A 205 4.88 -6.06 -9.61
C VAL A 205 4.36 -5.56 -8.26
N LEU A 206 3.05 -5.66 -7.99
CA LEU A 206 2.48 -5.26 -6.70
C LEU A 206 2.94 -6.16 -5.55
N ARG A 207 3.07 -7.47 -5.79
CA ARG A 207 3.60 -8.43 -4.81
C ARG A 207 5.07 -8.15 -4.53
N ASP A 208 5.88 -7.93 -5.56
CA ASP A 208 7.28 -7.54 -5.43
C ASP A 208 7.42 -6.21 -4.65
N LEU A 209 6.54 -5.24 -4.92
CA LEU A 209 6.53 -3.95 -4.23
C LEU A 209 6.24 -4.16 -2.74
N ARG A 210 5.17 -4.90 -2.43
CA ARG A 210 4.78 -5.27 -1.07
C ARG A 210 5.91 -5.96 -0.33
N ASP A 211 6.53 -6.95 -0.94
CA ASP A 211 7.60 -7.74 -0.33
C ASP A 211 8.87 -6.91 -0.12
N THR A 212 9.12 -5.94 -1.00
CA THR A 212 10.26 -5.01 -0.90
C THR A 212 10.09 -3.93 0.17
N VAL A 213 8.87 -3.40 0.36
CA VAL A 213 8.63 -2.27 1.29
C VAL A 213 8.02 -2.70 2.64
N GLY A 214 7.56 -3.95 2.72
CA GLY A 214 6.87 -4.52 3.87
C GLY A 214 5.37 -4.24 3.89
N HIS A 215 4.60 -5.15 4.49
CA HIS A 215 3.13 -5.12 4.50
C HIS A 215 2.55 -3.82 5.08
N LYS A 216 3.04 -3.35 6.24
CA LYS A 216 2.54 -2.12 6.89
C LYS A 216 2.73 -0.90 5.98
N THR A 217 3.90 -0.78 5.34
CA THR A 217 4.21 0.31 4.39
C THR A 217 3.36 0.21 3.12
N PHE A 218 3.17 -0.99 2.58
CA PHE A 218 2.32 -1.23 1.42
C PHE A 218 0.86 -0.82 1.68
N LEU A 219 0.31 -1.19 2.83
CA LEU A 219 -1.04 -0.77 3.22
C LEU A 219 -1.16 0.76 3.40
N ARG A 220 -0.09 1.42 3.89
CA ARG A 220 -0.03 2.90 3.98
C ARG A 220 0.05 3.57 2.62
N LEU A 221 0.79 3.00 1.66
CA LEU A 221 0.85 3.49 0.27
C LEU A 221 -0.57 3.61 -0.33
N PHE A 222 -1.43 2.64 -0.06
CA PHE A 222 -2.82 2.65 -0.52
C PHE A 222 -3.80 3.22 0.51
N SER A 223 -3.34 3.91 1.55
CA SER A 223 -4.21 4.56 2.55
C SER A 223 -5.27 3.63 3.16
N VAL A 224 -4.92 2.34 3.32
CA VAL A 224 -5.76 1.36 4.01
C VAL A 224 -5.81 1.73 5.49
N LYS A 225 -7.01 1.78 6.07
CA LYS A 225 -7.17 2.10 7.49
C LYS A 225 -6.36 1.11 8.33
N GLN A 226 -5.52 1.62 9.23
CA GLN A 226 -4.83 0.79 10.21
C GLN A 226 -5.86 0.27 11.23
N ALA A 227 -5.66 -0.97 11.70
CA ALA A 227 -6.49 -1.51 12.77
C ALA A 227 -6.19 -0.75 14.07
N PRO A 228 -7.20 -0.50 14.93
CA PRO A 228 -6.99 0.11 16.23
C PRO A 228 -5.99 -0.67 17.09
N ALA A 229 -5.20 0.04 17.88
CA ALA A 229 -4.31 -0.55 18.87
C ALA A 229 -4.94 -0.54 20.27
N LEU A 230 -4.48 -1.47 21.13
CA LEU A 230 -4.64 -1.35 22.58
C LEU A 230 -3.37 -0.73 23.14
N VAL A 231 -3.52 0.41 23.80
CA VAL A 231 -2.39 1.21 24.28
C VAL A 231 -2.45 1.30 25.79
N PHE A 232 -1.32 1.06 26.43
CA PHE A 232 -1.15 1.09 27.88
C PHE A 232 -0.11 2.13 28.24
N VAL A 233 -0.51 3.14 29.01
CA VAL A 233 0.37 4.17 29.55
C VAL A 233 0.48 3.92 31.04
N ILE A 234 1.67 3.55 31.51
CA ILE A 234 1.84 3.02 32.87
C ILE A 234 2.89 3.84 33.61
N ASP A 235 2.47 4.39 34.73
CA ASP A 235 3.33 5.01 35.71
C ASP A 235 4.22 3.95 36.38
N THR A 236 5.52 4.19 36.35
CA THR A 236 6.58 3.30 36.86
C THR A 236 7.35 3.93 38.01
N THR A 237 6.79 4.96 38.64
CA THR A 237 7.35 5.58 39.85
C THR A 237 7.32 4.63 41.04
N GLY A 238 8.12 4.93 42.06
CA GLY A 238 8.18 4.12 43.27
C GLY A 238 6.86 4.08 44.07
N SER A 239 5.97 5.06 43.94
CA SER A 239 4.67 5.07 44.62
C SER A 239 3.74 3.99 44.09
N MET A 240 3.80 3.71 42.79
CA MET A 240 3.08 2.64 42.10
C MET A 240 3.56 1.22 42.48
N PHE A 241 4.51 1.04 43.41
CA PHE A 241 5.11 -0.27 43.70
C PHE A 241 4.11 -1.33 44.16
N GLU A 242 3.11 -0.96 44.97
CA GLU A 242 2.07 -1.90 45.41
C GLU A 242 1.00 -2.12 44.32
N GLU A 243 0.80 -1.13 43.45
CA GLU A 243 -0.24 -1.06 42.43
C GLU A 243 0.18 -1.62 41.06
N ILE A 244 1.48 -1.68 40.75
CA ILE A 244 1.99 -2.09 39.44
C ILE A 244 1.54 -3.50 39.07
N THR A 245 1.44 -4.39 40.06
CA THR A 245 0.93 -5.75 39.87
C THR A 245 -0.56 -5.74 39.53
N ALA A 246 -1.36 -4.88 40.17
CA ALA A 246 -2.77 -4.72 39.85
C ALA A 246 -2.98 -4.11 38.45
N ALA A 247 -2.15 -3.13 38.07
CA ALA A 247 -2.15 -2.55 36.73
C ALA A 247 -1.86 -3.61 35.64
N ARG A 248 -0.86 -4.47 35.85
CA ARG A 248 -0.56 -5.62 34.96
C ARG A 248 -1.75 -6.56 34.82
N MET A 249 -2.32 -7.00 35.93
CA MET A 249 -3.47 -7.92 35.93
C MET A 249 -4.68 -7.30 35.22
N ARG A 250 -4.90 -5.99 35.38
CA ARG A 250 -5.96 -5.29 34.68
C ARG A 250 -5.70 -5.21 33.17
N ALA A 251 -4.47 -4.88 32.76
CA ALA A 251 -4.08 -4.87 31.36
C ALA A 251 -4.28 -6.26 30.70
N TYR A 252 -3.85 -7.32 31.38
CA TYR A 252 -4.06 -8.69 30.92
C TYR A 252 -5.55 -9.02 30.71
N SER A 253 -6.41 -8.67 31.67
CA SER A 253 -7.85 -8.89 31.54
C SER A 253 -8.47 -8.11 30.38
N ILE A 254 -8.01 -6.88 30.12
CA ILE A 254 -8.46 -6.08 28.98
C ILE A 254 -8.08 -6.77 27.66
N ILE A 255 -6.84 -7.24 27.55
CA ILE A 255 -6.34 -7.93 26.35
C ILE A 255 -7.15 -9.21 26.07
N GLN A 256 -7.40 -10.02 27.10
CA GLN A 256 -8.20 -11.25 26.97
C GLN A 256 -9.62 -10.95 26.51
N ASN A 257 -10.33 -10.04 27.18
CA ASN A 257 -11.70 -9.69 26.82
C ASN A 257 -11.81 -9.16 25.38
N ARG A 258 -10.78 -8.47 24.88
CA ARG A 258 -10.77 -7.93 23.52
C ARG A 258 -10.51 -8.98 22.45
N ALA A 259 -9.66 -9.96 22.75
CA ALA A 259 -9.49 -11.11 21.87
C ALA A 259 -10.83 -11.84 21.62
N ASP A 260 -11.71 -11.88 22.63
CA ASP A 260 -12.98 -12.60 22.57
C ASP A 260 -14.12 -11.82 21.89
N LEU A 261 -14.15 -10.49 21.98
CA LEU A 261 -15.30 -9.67 21.57
C LEU A 261 -15.26 -9.16 20.13
N SER A 262 -14.09 -8.87 19.57
CA SER A 262 -13.99 -8.10 18.32
C SER A 262 -12.87 -8.57 17.39
N GLY A 263 -12.26 -9.71 17.69
CA GLY A 263 -11.00 -10.13 17.07
C GLY A 263 -9.79 -9.53 17.77
N ARG A 264 -8.63 -10.11 17.52
CA ARG A 264 -7.35 -9.65 18.09
C ARG A 264 -7.12 -8.17 17.73
N PRO A 265 -6.69 -7.32 18.68
CA PRO A 265 -6.32 -5.94 18.38
C PRO A 265 -5.19 -5.89 17.35
N GLY A 266 -5.14 -4.80 16.57
CA GLY A 266 -4.21 -4.69 15.44
C GLY A 266 -2.74 -4.66 15.85
N SER A 267 -2.46 -4.09 17.02
CA SER A 267 -1.14 -4.00 17.67
C SER A 267 -1.34 -3.63 19.14
N PHE A 268 -0.33 -3.88 19.98
CA PHE A 268 -0.26 -3.45 21.36
C PHE A 268 0.86 -2.43 21.53
N LEU A 269 0.58 -1.34 22.24
CA LEU A 269 1.57 -0.31 22.58
C LEU A 269 1.70 -0.17 24.10
N LEU A 270 2.92 -0.13 24.61
CA LEU A 270 3.22 0.17 26.02
C LEU A 270 4.11 1.41 26.09
N VAL A 271 3.71 2.38 26.91
CA VAL A 271 4.45 3.60 27.21
C VAL A 271 4.61 3.70 28.73
N PRO A 272 5.74 3.22 29.30
CA PRO A 272 6.05 3.50 30.68
C PRO A 272 6.45 4.97 30.83
N PHE A 273 6.19 5.55 32.01
CA PHE A 273 6.70 6.87 32.36
C PHE A 273 7.03 6.94 33.84
N HIS A 274 7.99 7.78 34.20
CA HIS A 274 8.32 8.16 35.58
C HIS A 274 9.10 9.47 35.51
N ASP A 275 8.77 10.49 36.30
CA ASP A 275 9.47 11.77 36.22
C ASP A 275 10.99 11.62 36.40
N PRO A 276 11.85 12.25 35.55
CA PRO A 276 11.53 13.11 34.39
C PRO A 276 11.45 12.39 33.02
N GLU A 277 11.55 11.07 32.98
CA GLU A 277 11.62 10.28 31.76
C GLU A 277 10.26 9.75 31.29
N VAL A 278 10.06 9.73 29.97
CA VAL A 278 8.85 9.21 29.34
C VAL A 278 9.23 8.27 28.21
N GLY A 279 8.68 7.06 28.24
CA GLY A 279 9.00 5.99 27.31
C GLY A 279 10.14 5.07 27.82
N PRO A 280 10.75 4.26 26.94
CA PRO A 280 10.53 4.20 25.49
C PRO A 280 9.17 3.60 25.10
N VAL A 281 8.72 3.82 23.87
CA VAL A 281 7.50 3.19 23.32
C VAL A 281 7.84 1.77 22.86
N TYR A 282 7.14 0.78 23.42
CA TYR A 282 7.18 -0.60 22.94
C TYR A 282 5.95 -0.87 22.09
N GLU A 283 6.14 -1.32 20.84
CA GLU A 283 5.06 -1.69 19.91
C GLU A 283 5.27 -3.15 19.47
N THR A 284 4.22 -3.97 19.56
CA THR A 284 4.27 -5.35 19.05
C THR A 284 2.89 -5.83 18.63
N ASP A 285 2.86 -6.71 17.63
CA ASP A 285 1.65 -7.39 17.17
C ASP A 285 1.47 -8.75 17.91
N ASP A 286 2.47 -9.17 18.70
CA ASP A 286 2.48 -10.42 19.47
C ASP A 286 2.08 -10.18 20.94
N PRO A 287 0.93 -10.72 21.40
CA PRO A 287 0.52 -10.60 22.80
C PRO A 287 1.56 -11.11 23.80
N ASN A 288 2.33 -12.13 23.45
CA ASN A 288 3.31 -12.71 24.39
C ASN A 288 4.51 -11.77 24.60
N GLN A 289 5.02 -11.18 23.51
CA GLN A 289 6.06 -10.14 23.60
C GLN A 289 5.55 -8.91 24.35
N PHE A 290 4.28 -8.53 24.14
CA PHE A 290 3.68 -7.44 24.88
C PHE A 290 3.65 -7.73 26.39
N MET A 291 3.25 -8.95 26.76
CA MET A 291 3.26 -9.38 28.16
C MET A 291 4.67 -9.43 28.75
N GLU A 292 5.68 -9.83 27.98
CA GLU A 292 7.07 -9.76 28.42
C GLU A 292 7.50 -8.32 28.74
N HIS A 293 7.16 -7.35 27.88
CA HIS A 293 7.42 -5.94 28.18
C HIS A 293 6.70 -5.46 29.46
N MET A 294 5.46 -5.90 29.68
CA MET A 294 4.68 -5.56 30.88
C MET A 294 5.29 -6.14 32.17
N GLU A 295 5.74 -7.40 32.15
CA GLU A 295 6.36 -8.06 33.30
C GLU A 295 7.72 -7.46 33.66
N ASN A 296 8.44 -6.93 32.67
CA ASN A 296 9.74 -6.29 32.86
C ASN A 296 9.66 -4.87 33.43
N LEU A 297 8.47 -4.29 33.58
CA LEU A 297 8.33 -2.98 34.23
C LEU A 297 8.84 -3.04 35.68
N MET A 298 9.51 -1.99 36.15
CA MET A 298 9.91 -1.87 37.54
C MET A 298 9.38 -0.54 38.07
N ALA A 299 8.57 -0.60 39.13
CA ALA A 299 8.06 0.57 39.84
C ALA A 299 9.12 1.06 40.84
N LEU A 300 10.15 1.74 40.34
CA LEU A 300 11.31 2.16 41.12
C LEU A 300 11.77 3.54 40.66
N GLY A 301 12.09 4.41 41.62
CA GLY A 301 12.56 5.76 41.34
C GLY A 301 11.39 6.74 41.16
N GLY A 302 11.55 7.67 40.23
CA GLY A 302 10.70 8.85 40.11
C GLY A 302 11.33 10.08 40.78
N GLY A 303 10.91 11.25 40.31
CA GLY A 303 11.31 12.56 40.83
C GLY A 303 10.41 13.00 41.98
N ASP A 304 9.88 14.21 41.85
CA ASP A 304 8.84 14.74 42.71
C ASP A 304 7.45 14.52 42.10
N GLU A 305 6.46 14.20 42.94
CA GLU A 305 5.06 14.35 42.55
C GLU A 305 4.77 15.85 42.37
N PRO A 306 4.11 16.29 41.27
CA PRO A 306 3.33 15.50 40.30
C PRO A 306 4.14 14.89 39.12
N GLU A 307 3.53 14.00 38.32
CA GLU A 307 4.21 13.16 37.30
C GLU A 307 3.96 13.60 35.83
N MET A 308 4.77 13.14 34.87
CA MET A 308 4.73 13.53 33.43
C MET A 308 3.67 12.78 32.59
N CYS A 309 2.47 12.64 33.13
CA CYS A 309 1.41 11.80 32.58
C CYS A 309 0.88 12.29 31.22
N LEU A 310 0.66 13.61 31.02
CA LEU A 310 0.10 14.10 29.76
C LEU A 310 1.09 14.00 28.59
N THR A 311 2.38 14.13 28.87
CA THR A 311 3.47 13.89 27.91
C THR A 311 3.48 12.42 27.49
N ALA A 312 3.30 11.49 28.43
CA ALA A 312 3.19 10.05 28.12
C ALA A 312 1.96 9.73 27.27
N ILE A 313 0.81 10.34 27.58
CA ILE A 313 -0.41 10.20 26.76
C ILE A 313 -0.21 10.81 25.37
N GLN A 314 0.45 11.96 25.26
CA GLN A 314 0.76 12.57 23.96
C GLN A 314 1.65 11.66 23.11
N LEU A 315 2.67 11.03 23.72
CA LEU A 315 3.55 10.07 23.05
C LEU A 315 2.76 8.84 22.58
N ALA A 316 1.95 8.25 23.46
CA ALA A 316 1.06 7.14 23.14
C ALA A 316 0.09 7.48 22.00
N LEU A 317 -0.56 8.64 22.06
CA LEU A 317 -1.42 9.15 20.99
C LEU A 317 -0.65 9.32 19.71
N THR A 318 0.57 9.86 19.72
CA THR A 318 1.37 10.09 18.50
C THR A 318 1.68 8.77 17.77
N HIS A 319 2.06 7.73 18.52
CA HIS A 319 2.45 6.43 17.96
C HIS A 319 1.27 5.51 17.62
N SER A 320 0.10 5.71 18.22
CA SER A 320 -1.07 4.85 17.99
C SER A 320 -1.85 5.19 16.71
N PRO A 321 -2.46 4.19 16.04
CA PRO A 321 -3.43 4.42 14.98
C PRO A 321 -4.69 5.17 15.46
N PRO A 322 -5.46 5.81 14.56
CA PRO A 322 -6.79 6.29 14.89
C PRO A 322 -7.71 5.20 15.45
N LEU A 323 -8.70 5.59 16.25
CA LEU A 323 -9.67 4.72 16.91
C LEU A 323 -9.07 3.78 17.97
N SER A 324 -7.79 3.93 18.30
CA SER A 324 -7.13 3.16 19.36
C SER A 324 -7.68 3.53 20.74
N GLU A 325 -7.61 2.58 21.67
CA GLU A 325 -8.02 2.78 23.06
C GLU A 325 -6.80 2.88 23.96
N ILE A 326 -6.78 3.91 24.80
CA ILE A 326 -5.65 4.26 25.66
C ILE A 326 -6.05 4.08 27.12
N PHE A 327 -5.38 3.16 27.80
CA PHE A 327 -5.54 2.91 29.22
C PHE A 327 -4.38 3.54 29.98
N VAL A 328 -4.68 4.46 30.89
CA VAL A 328 -3.68 5.16 31.70
C VAL A 328 -3.76 4.63 33.13
N PHE A 329 -2.61 4.22 33.68
CA PHE A 329 -2.46 3.71 35.04
C PHE A 329 -1.45 4.59 35.77
N THR A 330 -1.91 5.34 36.78
CA THR A 330 -1.11 6.23 37.62
C THR A 330 -1.86 6.50 38.92
N ASP A 331 -1.12 6.77 39.99
CA ASP A 331 -1.62 7.22 41.29
C ASP A 331 -1.38 8.72 41.55
N ALA A 332 -0.74 9.42 40.61
CA ALA A 332 -0.32 10.81 40.74
C ALA A 332 -1.07 11.79 39.81
N SER A 333 -1.07 13.07 40.19
CA SER A 333 -1.57 14.16 39.34
C SER A 333 -0.56 14.51 38.22
N PRO A 334 -1.00 15.10 37.07
CA PRO A 334 -0.08 15.48 36.01
C PRO A 334 0.66 16.81 36.29
N LYS A 335 2.00 16.78 36.28
CA LYS A 335 2.89 17.96 36.36
C LYS A 335 2.78 18.85 35.12
N ASP A 336 2.48 18.22 33.99
CA ASP A 336 2.40 18.81 32.67
C ASP A 336 0.96 19.19 32.27
N ALA A 337 0.13 19.60 33.24
CA ALA A 337 -1.29 19.99 33.04
C ALA A 337 -1.54 21.00 31.90
N HIS A 338 -0.56 21.81 31.55
CA HIS A 338 -0.62 22.75 30.42
C HIS A 338 -0.77 22.05 29.04
N LEU A 339 -0.45 20.75 28.93
CA LEU A 339 -0.61 19.95 27.71
C LEU A 339 -2.04 19.42 27.53
N PHE A 340 -2.94 19.62 28.49
CA PHE A 340 -4.29 19.02 28.48
C PHE A 340 -5.05 19.30 27.18
N ASP A 341 -5.07 20.56 26.72
CA ASP A 341 -5.78 20.94 25.49
C ASP A 341 -5.15 20.32 24.23
N VAL A 342 -3.83 20.18 24.21
CA VAL A 342 -3.09 19.54 23.11
C VAL A 342 -3.41 18.06 23.04
N VAL A 343 -3.33 17.37 24.19
CA VAL A 343 -3.66 15.93 24.31
C VAL A 343 -5.12 15.69 23.93
N LYS A 344 -6.04 16.51 24.43
CA LYS A 344 -7.47 16.43 24.11
C LYS A 344 -7.74 16.62 22.61
N ALA A 345 -7.13 17.63 21.99
CA ALA A 345 -7.27 17.87 20.56
C ALA A 345 -6.73 16.70 19.72
N LEU A 346 -5.60 16.11 20.13
CA LEU A 346 -5.00 14.96 19.46
C LEU A 346 -5.87 13.69 19.61
N ALA A 347 -6.40 13.42 20.81
CA ALA A 347 -7.32 12.32 21.05
C ALA A 347 -8.60 12.43 20.20
N LEU A 348 -9.20 13.62 20.13
CA LEU A 348 -10.37 13.87 19.28
C LEU A 348 -10.06 13.70 17.79
N THR A 349 -8.90 14.19 17.34
CA THR A 349 -8.45 14.05 15.94
C THR A 349 -8.27 12.59 15.56
N LYS A 350 -7.67 11.79 16.45
CA LYS A 350 -7.49 10.35 16.27
C LYS A 350 -8.76 9.55 16.55
N GLN A 351 -9.80 10.16 17.12
CA GLN A 351 -11.00 9.48 17.63
C GLN A 351 -10.62 8.35 18.61
N SER A 352 -9.53 8.54 19.34
CA SER A 352 -9.05 7.62 20.36
C SER A 352 -9.88 7.79 21.62
N LYS A 353 -10.07 6.68 22.35
CA LYS A 353 -10.80 6.65 23.61
C LYS A 353 -9.87 6.59 24.80
#